data_AF-A0A5J4PBP1-F1
#
_entry.id   AF-A0A5J4PBP1-F1
#
_cell.length_a   1.000
_cell.length_b   1.000
_cell.length_c   1.000
_cell.angle_alpha   90.00
_cell.angle_beta   90.00
_cell.angle_gamma   90.00
#
_symmetry.space_group_name_H-M   'P 1'
#
loop_
_entity.id
_entity.type
_entity.pdbx_description
1 polymer ?
#
loop_
_entity_poly.entity_id
_entity_poly.type
_entity_poly.pdbx_seq_one_letter_code
_entity_poly.pdbx_strand_id
1 'polypeptide(L)'
;MIDRYNKAGFLKSLLSALLKKIRNMNNGIYDYAIQIMRKKRLEKNWSQQELADYTTDISRSFIAQVENPHERARLNLEHINQLAKAFGC
;
A
#
# COMPACT_ATOMS: atom_id res chain seq x y z
N MET A 1 38.90 -13.93 -8.79
CA MET A 1 38.87 -12.56 -8.21
C MET A 1 37.65 -11.79 -8.75
N ILE A 2 36.40 -12.25 -8.50
CA ILE A 2 35.16 -11.67 -9.08
C ILE A 2 33.99 -11.72 -8.07
N ASP A 3 34.17 -11.29 -6.82
CA ASP A 3 33.06 -11.40 -5.83
C ASP A 3 32.82 -10.16 -4.94
N ARG A 4 33.66 -9.11 -5.07
CA ARG A 4 33.45 -7.86 -4.33
C ARG A 4 32.60 -6.82 -5.10
N TYR A 5 32.63 -6.85 -6.44
CA TYR A 5 31.84 -5.95 -7.28
C TYR A 5 30.34 -6.25 -7.27
N ASN A 6 29.94 -7.51 -7.07
CA ASN A 6 28.54 -7.92 -7.06
C ASN A 6 27.84 -7.58 -5.72
N LYS A 7 28.56 -7.70 -4.59
CA LYS A 7 28.03 -7.41 -3.25
C LYS A 7 27.72 -5.93 -3.02
N ALA A 8 28.57 -5.03 -3.54
CA ALA A 8 28.33 -3.58 -3.45
C ALA A 8 27.14 -3.14 -4.30
N GLY A 9 26.94 -3.73 -5.49
CA GLY A 9 25.76 -3.48 -6.34
C GLY A 9 24.47 -3.95 -5.67
N PHE A 10 24.49 -5.16 -5.10
CA PHE A 10 23.37 -5.71 -4.33
C PHE A 10 23.01 -4.85 -3.12
N LEU A 11 24.01 -4.42 -2.33
CA LEU A 11 23.79 -3.56 -1.17
C LEU A 11 23.24 -2.18 -1.56
N LYS A 12 23.70 -1.58 -2.67
CA LYS A 12 23.14 -0.32 -3.18
C LYS A 12 21.69 -0.47 -3.65
N SER A 13 21.37 -1.59 -4.30
CA SER A 13 19.99 -1.93 -4.69
C SER A 13 19.08 -2.09 -3.47
N LEU A 14 19.54 -2.86 -2.46
CA LEU A 14 18.80 -3.10 -1.23
C LEU A 14 18.58 -1.79 -0.44
N LEU A 15 19.61 -0.96 -0.35
CA LEU A 15 19.55 0.35 0.31
C LEU A 15 18.62 1.31 -0.44
N SER A 16 18.64 1.31 -1.77
CA SER A 16 17.69 2.09 -2.58
C SER A 16 16.24 1.65 -2.33
N ALA A 17 15.98 0.34 -2.27
CA ALA A 17 14.65 -0.20 -1.97
C ALA A 17 14.20 0.16 -0.54
N LEU A 18 15.10 0.07 0.44
CA LEU A 18 14.86 0.49 1.82
C LEU A 18 14.58 2.00 1.93
N LEU A 19 15.39 2.84 1.27
CA LEU A 19 15.20 4.29 1.25
C LEU A 19 13.91 4.68 0.53
N LYS A 20 13.51 3.97 -0.54
CA LYS A 20 12.22 4.17 -1.21
C LYS A 20 11.04 3.78 -0.30
N LYS A 21 11.20 2.71 0.49
CA LYS A 21 10.22 2.29 1.51
C LYS A 21 10.11 3.32 2.64
N ILE A 22 11.23 3.88 3.10
CA ILE A 22 11.26 4.94 4.12
C ILE A 22 10.72 6.27 3.57
N ARG A 23 11.01 6.61 2.31
CA ARG A 23 10.55 7.85 1.68
C ARG A 23 9.06 7.85 1.34
N ASN A 24 8.46 6.68 1.10
CA ASN A 24 7.01 6.52 0.99
C ASN A 24 6.28 6.58 2.36
N MET A 25 7.03 6.77 3.44
CA MET A 25 6.50 7.12 4.76
C MET A 25 6.26 8.64 4.81
N ASN A 26 5.39 9.16 3.94
CA ASN A 26 4.80 10.46 4.19
C ASN A 26 3.86 10.26 5.40
N ASN A 27 4.18 10.90 6.53
CA ASN A 27 3.49 10.66 7.82
C ASN A 27 2.15 11.38 7.93
N GLY A 28 1.42 11.52 6.82
CA GLY A 28 0.09 12.10 6.79
C GLY A 28 -0.97 11.07 7.22
N ILE A 29 -2.04 11.53 7.86
CA ILE A 29 -3.16 10.66 8.27
C ILE A 29 -3.75 9.86 7.10
N TYR A 30 -3.74 10.42 5.88
CA TYR A 30 -4.19 9.74 4.67
C TYR A 30 -3.30 8.55 4.30
N ASP A 31 -1.98 8.74 4.29
CA ASP A 31 -1.03 7.67 3.96
C ASP A 31 -1.05 6.57 5.02
N TYR A 32 -1.23 6.95 6.29
CA TYR A 32 -1.44 5.99 7.37
C TYR A 32 -2.70 5.14 7.14
N ALA A 33 -3.83 5.77 6.81
CA ALA A 33 -5.07 5.05 6.53
C ALA A 33 -4.93 4.08 5.34
N ILE A 34 -4.25 4.50 4.27
CA ILE A 34 -3.96 3.66 3.10
C ILE A 34 -3.09 2.45 3.50
N GLN A 35 -2.07 2.66 4.33
CA GLN A 35 -1.23 1.57 4.81
C GLN A 35 -2.01 0.56 5.66
N ILE A 36 -2.91 1.02 6.53
CA ILE A 36 -3.78 0.14 7.33
C ILE A 36 -4.74 -0.65 6.43
N MET A 37 -5.38 0.01 5.46
CA MET A 37 -6.23 -0.65 4.47
C MET A 37 -5.48 -1.77 3.74
N ARG A 38 -4.31 -1.44 3.17
CA ARG A 38 -3.47 -2.40 2.43
C ARG A 38 -3.01 -3.55 3.31
N LYS A 39 -2.60 -3.25 4.55
CA LYS A 39 -2.18 -4.27 5.53
C LYS A 39 -3.31 -5.26 5.81
N LYS A 40 -4.51 -4.78 6.18
CA LYS A 40 -5.67 -5.64 6.46
C LYS A 40 -6.09 -6.48 5.25
N ARG A 41 -6.05 -5.88 4.05
CA ARG A 41 -6.33 -6.60 2.79
C ARG A 41 -5.37 -7.78 2.59
N LEU A 42 -4.07 -7.55 2.79
CA LEU A 42 -3.05 -8.59 2.66
C LEU A 42 -3.13 -9.64 3.77
N GLU A 43 -3.46 -9.26 5.00
CA GLU A 43 -3.67 -10.21 6.12
C GLU A 43 -4.83 -11.18 5.85
N LYS A 44 -5.86 -10.74 5.12
CA LYS A 44 -6.97 -11.57 4.67
C LYS A 44 -6.71 -12.31 3.34
N ASN A 45 -5.54 -12.13 2.73
CA ASN A 45 -5.20 -12.62 1.39
C ASN A 45 -6.16 -12.16 0.29
N TRP A 46 -6.78 -10.98 0.44
CA TRP A 46 -7.66 -10.44 -0.57
C TRP A 46 -6.90 -9.74 -1.69
N SER A 47 -7.28 -9.99 -2.93
CA SER A 47 -6.98 -9.17 -4.08
C SER A 47 -7.65 -7.80 -3.98
N GLN A 48 -7.25 -6.87 -4.85
CA GLN A 48 -7.93 -5.57 -4.94
C GLN A 48 -9.38 -5.72 -5.44
N GLN A 49 -9.66 -6.75 -6.25
CA GLN A 49 -11.02 -7.05 -6.69
C GLN A 49 -11.87 -7.55 -5.53
N GLU A 50 -11.36 -8.52 -4.76
CA GLU A 50 -12.08 -9.05 -3.60
C GLU A 50 -12.38 -7.95 -2.57
N LEU A 51 -11.43 -7.05 -2.28
CA LEU A 51 -11.71 -5.91 -1.40
C LEU A 51 -12.84 -5.03 -1.96
N ALA A 52 -12.84 -4.75 -3.27
CA ALA A 52 -13.91 -3.99 -3.91
C ALA A 52 -15.26 -4.71 -3.80
N ASP A 53 -15.29 -6.04 -3.94
CA ASP A 53 -16.52 -6.83 -3.84
C ASP A 53 -17.13 -6.81 -2.43
N TYR A 54 -16.31 -6.58 -1.39
CA TYR A 54 -16.77 -6.41 0.00
C TYR A 54 -17.15 -4.96 0.37
N THR A 55 -16.92 -3.99 -0.52
CA THR A 55 -17.16 -2.56 -0.25
C THR A 55 -18.05 -1.92 -1.31
N THR A 56 -19.22 -1.39 -0.91
CA THR A 56 -20.19 -0.86 -1.87
C THR A 56 -19.69 0.37 -2.66
N ASP A 57 -18.90 1.25 -2.05
CA ASP A 57 -18.54 2.55 -2.64
C ASP A 57 -17.08 2.64 -3.14
N ILE A 58 -16.33 1.53 -3.11
CA ILE A 58 -14.90 1.54 -3.44
C ILE A 58 -14.66 0.57 -4.61
N SER A 59 -14.36 1.12 -5.79
CA SER A 59 -14.04 0.30 -6.96
C SER A 59 -12.60 -0.25 -6.92
N ARG A 60 -12.39 -1.38 -7.60
CA ARG A 60 -11.05 -1.96 -7.79
C ARG A 60 -10.05 -0.96 -8.41
N SER A 61 -10.50 -0.15 -9.37
CA SER A 61 -9.66 0.88 -10.01
C SER A 61 -9.24 1.96 -9.02
N PHE A 62 -10.15 2.38 -8.15
CA PHE A 62 -9.83 3.34 -7.10
C PHE A 62 -8.84 2.75 -6.08
N ILE A 63 -9.01 1.49 -5.67
CA ILE A 63 -8.04 0.80 -4.80
C ILE A 63 -6.65 0.75 -5.45
N ALA A 64 -6.57 0.44 -6.75
CA ALA A 64 -5.32 0.41 -7.48
C ALA A 64 -4.63 1.78 -7.51
N GLN A 65 -5.39 2.87 -7.67
CA GLN A 65 -4.86 4.24 -7.61
C GLN A 65 -4.39 4.57 -6.19
N VAL A 66 -5.20 4.27 -5.16
CA VAL A 66 -4.88 4.56 -3.77
C VAL A 66 -3.63 3.80 -3.28
N GLU A 67 -3.44 2.55 -3.71
CA GLU A 67 -2.26 1.76 -3.34
C GLU A 67 -1.01 2.07 -4.18
N ASN A 68 -1.15 2.83 -5.27
CA ASN A 68 -0.04 3.24 -6.11
C ASN A 68 0.62 4.50 -5.53
N PRO A 69 1.89 4.43 -5.06
CA PRO A 69 2.58 5.58 -4.46
C PRO A 69 2.87 6.71 -5.45
N HIS A 70 2.66 6.49 -6.75
CA HIS A 70 2.81 7.52 -7.79
C HIS A 70 1.52 8.30 -8.05
N GLU A 71 0.39 7.84 -7.52
CA GLU A 71 -0.91 8.49 -7.67
C GLU A 71 -1.23 9.38 -6.47
N ARG A 72 -2.17 10.31 -6.66
CA ARG A 72 -2.62 11.24 -5.60
C ARG A 72 -4.00 10.91 -5.03
N ALA A 73 -4.55 9.74 -5.35
CA ALA A 73 -5.85 9.31 -4.85
C ALA A 73 -5.81 9.17 -3.31
N ARG A 74 -6.88 9.58 -2.62
CA ARG A 74 -6.95 9.59 -1.15
C ARG A 74 -8.26 8.98 -0.67
N LEU A 75 -8.19 8.31 0.49
CA LEU A 75 -9.37 7.88 1.23
C LEU A 75 -10.04 9.09 1.90
N ASN A 76 -11.37 9.12 1.87
CA ASN A 76 -12.20 10.04 2.64
C ASN A 76 -12.90 9.28 3.78
N LEU A 77 -13.67 9.98 4.62
CA LEU A 77 -14.34 9.35 5.77
C LEU A 77 -15.37 8.29 5.37
N GLU A 78 -16.05 8.46 4.24
CA GLU A 78 -17.01 7.46 3.75
C GLU A 78 -16.28 6.17 3.35
N HIS A 79 -15.16 6.28 2.64
CA HIS A 79 -14.33 5.12 2.31
C HIS A 79 -13.85 4.39 3.58
N ILE A 80 -13.44 5.14 4.62
CA ILE A 80 -13.02 4.55 5.89
C ILE A 80 -14.17 3.79 6.55
N ASN A 81 -15.38 4.35 6.55
CA ASN A 81 -16.57 3.68 7.08
C ASN A 81 -16.89 2.38 6.34
N GLN A 82 -16.82 2.37 5.01
CA GLN A 82 -17.05 1.16 4.22
C GLN A 82 -15.97 0.10 4.44
N LEU A 83 -14.70 0.52 4.53
CA LEU A 83 -13.59 -0.38 4.87
C LEU A 83 -13.74 -0.97 6.28
N ALA A 84 -14.21 -0.18 7.24
CA ALA A 84 -14.45 -0.66 8.61
C ALA A 84 -15.49 -1.78 8.64
N LYS A 85 -16.62 -1.62 7.92
CA LYS A 85 -17.62 -2.67 7.74
C LYS A 85 -17.04 -3.92 7.08
N ALA A 86 -16.27 -3.76 5.99
CA ALA A 86 -15.66 -4.89 5.27
C ALA A 86 -14.64 -5.65 6.14
N PHE A 87 -13.89 -4.95 7.00
CA PHE A 87 -12.91 -5.57 7.89
C PHE A 87 -13.46 -6.04 9.23
N GLY A 88 -14.70 -5.67 9.58
CA GLY A 88 -15.33 -6.02 10.84
C GLY A 88 -14.71 -5.32 12.05
N CYS A 89 -14.37 -4.03 11.91
CA CYS A 89 -13.83 -3.20 12.99
C CYS A 89 -14.62 -1.92 13.20
#